data_AF-A0A1U8GVM3-F1
#
_entry.id   AF-A0A1U8GVM3-F1
#
_cell.length_a   1.000
_cell.length_b   1.000
_cell.length_c   1.000
_cell.angle_alpha   90.00
_cell.angle_beta   90.00
_cell.angle_gamma   90.00
#
_symmetry.space_group_name_H-M   'P 1'
#
loop_
_entity.id
_entity.type
_entity.pdbx_description
1 polymer ?
#
loop_
_entity_poly.entity_id
_entity_poly.type
_entity_poly.pdbx_seq_one_letter_code
_entity_poly.pdbx_strand_id
1 'polypeptide(L)'
;MATATHLCFSIPISISPVLSRKAASFVTPNFQTTQSRIYCNVNPLGDFGARDPFPAEIESQFGEKVLGFASTEHKILIPTASALSLAQQECTPISPSQTPLSEFEAKQLLLKVVGWKLANDDGVLKLQCTWKLRDFECGVELINRIGKVVEGTGHLPTLHQLEQSNQVHAELWTPSIGGLSVNDFIVAAKIDQVKTSDLIPRKRVWA
;
A
#
# COMPACT_ATOMS: atom_id res chain seq x y z
N MET A 1 -12.39 -8.80 -65.62
CA MET A 1 -10.95 -8.47 -65.53
C MET A 1 -10.81 -7.22 -64.69
N ALA A 2 -10.46 -7.38 -63.41
CA ALA A 2 -9.95 -6.29 -62.57
C ALA A 2 -9.06 -6.93 -61.51
N THR A 3 -7.84 -6.43 -61.45
CA THR A 3 -6.64 -7.03 -60.87
C THR A 3 -6.50 -6.73 -59.38
N ALA A 4 -6.05 -7.74 -58.63
CA ALA A 4 -5.62 -7.64 -57.24
C ALA A 4 -4.34 -6.79 -57.10
N THR A 5 -4.26 -5.98 -56.03
CA THR A 5 -2.98 -5.50 -55.49
C THR A 5 -3.04 -5.52 -53.96
N HIS A 6 -2.30 -6.47 -53.38
CA HIS A 6 -1.97 -6.55 -51.96
C HIS A 6 -0.92 -5.47 -51.63
N LEU A 7 -1.16 -4.66 -50.60
CA LEU A 7 -0.13 -3.79 -50.03
C LEU A 7 0.42 -4.45 -48.75
N CYS A 8 1.63 -5.01 -48.88
CA CYS A 8 2.50 -5.40 -47.77
C CYS A 8 3.07 -4.13 -47.12
N PHE A 9 2.79 -3.91 -45.84
CA PHE A 9 3.54 -2.96 -45.01
C PHE A 9 4.53 -3.75 -44.14
N SER A 10 5.80 -3.75 -44.56
CA SER A 10 6.93 -4.18 -43.74
C SER A 10 7.60 -2.94 -43.16
N ILE A 11 7.62 -2.81 -41.83
CA ILE A 11 8.31 -1.74 -41.11
C ILE A 11 9.78 -2.15 -40.92
N PRO A 12 10.77 -1.35 -41.34
CA PRO A 12 12.18 -1.68 -41.12
C PRO A 12 12.60 -1.40 -39.67
N ILE A 13 13.23 -2.40 -39.06
CA ILE A 13 13.93 -2.31 -37.78
C ILE A 13 15.21 -1.49 -38.00
N SER A 14 15.26 -0.29 -37.42
CA SER A 14 16.44 0.57 -37.42
C SER A 14 17.33 0.22 -36.23
N ILE A 15 18.44 -0.48 -36.51
CA ILE A 15 19.50 -0.79 -35.53
C ILE A 15 20.46 0.41 -35.52
N SER A 16 20.53 1.11 -34.39
CA SER A 16 21.51 2.17 -34.18
C SER A 16 22.87 1.58 -33.75
N PRO A 17 24.01 2.10 -34.24
CA PRO A 17 25.32 1.54 -33.93
C PRO A 17 25.81 1.91 -32.53
N VAL A 18 26.45 0.94 -31.89
CA VAL A 18 27.21 1.06 -30.63
C VAL A 18 28.36 2.06 -30.83
N LEU A 19 28.27 3.21 -30.15
CA LEU A 19 29.35 4.18 -30.11
C LEU A 19 30.36 3.77 -29.02
N SER A 20 31.43 3.11 -29.46
CA SER A 20 32.68 2.94 -28.72
C SER A 20 33.26 4.32 -28.40
N ARG A 21 33.33 4.67 -27.11
CA ARG A 21 34.05 5.86 -26.64
C ARG A 21 35.35 5.43 -25.95
N LYS A 22 36.44 5.93 -26.53
CA LYS A 22 37.83 5.76 -26.17
C LYS A 22 38.09 6.09 -24.69
N ALA A 23 39.06 5.36 -24.13
CA ALA A 23 39.66 5.58 -22.83
C ALA A 23 40.13 7.04 -22.68
N ALA A 24 39.62 7.71 -21.65
CA ALA A 24 40.21 8.93 -21.13
C ALA A 24 41.32 8.55 -20.16
N SER A 25 42.49 9.14 -20.37
CA SER A 25 43.72 8.98 -19.61
C SER A 25 43.54 9.25 -18.12
N PHE A 26 43.94 8.27 -17.32
CA PHE A 26 44.11 8.37 -15.88
C PHE A 26 45.10 9.49 -15.54
N VAL A 27 44.62 10.55 -14.89
CA VAL A 27 45.47 11.38 -14.04
C VAL A 27 45.40 10.75 -12.65
N THR A 28 46.52 10.18 -12.22
CA THR A 28 46.71 9.66 -10.87
C THR A 28 46.68 10.82 -9.87
N PRO A 29 45.72 10.87 -8.92
CA PRO A 29 45.94 11.64 -7.72
C PRO A 29 46.96 10.87 -6.90
N ASN A 30 48.08 11.52 -6.64
CA ASN A 30 49.14 11.05 -5.77
C ASN A 30 48.56 10.95 -4.35
N PHE A 31 47.95 9.81 -4.01
CA PHE A 31 47.57 9.51 -2.64
C PHE A 31 48.85 9.23 -1.87
N GLN A 32 49.37 10.27 -1.24
CA GLN A 32 50.30 10.11 -0.14
C GLN A 32 49.66 9.12 0.82
N THR A 33 50.32 7.99 1.00
CA THR A 33 50.01 7.05 2.07
C THR A 33 50.24 7.78 3.38
N THR A 34 49.25 8.53 3.86
CA THR A 34 49.15 8.82 5.28
C THR A 34 48.88 7.48 5.92
N GLN A 35 49.95 6.85 6.41
CA GLN A 35 49.84 5.93 7.52
C GLN A 35 49.13 6.71 8.63
N SER A 36 47.80 6.60 8.70
CA SER A 36 47.07 6.96 9.90
C SER A 36 47.49 5.93 10.93
N ARG A 37 48.62 6.23 11.58
CA ARG A 37 48.99 5.68 12.87
C ARG A 37 47.74 5.86 13.72
N ILE A 38 47.08 4.76 14.04
CA ILE A 38 45.95 4.75 14.96
C ILE A 38 46.52 5.23 16.28
N TYR A 39 46.48 6.54 16.50
CA TYR A 39 46.52 7.07 17.83
C TYR A 39 45.19 6.66 18.43
N CYS A 40 45.27 5.80 19.45
CA CYS A 40 44.24 5.66 20.46
C CYS A 40 43.69 7.05 20.74
N ASN A 41 42.46 7.28 20.28
CA ASN A 41 41.77 8.54 20.43
C ASN A 41 41.69 8.77 21.93
N VAL A 42 42.53 9.67 22.46
CA VAL A 42 42.45 10.09 23.85
C VAL A 42 41.20 10.95 23.92
N ASN A 43 40.05 10.29 24.05
CA ASN A 43 38.78 10.96 24.24
C ASN A 43 38.92 11.84 25.49
N PRO A 44 38.75 13.18 25.39
CA PRO A 44 38.90 14.07 26.54
C PRO A 44 37.82 13.86 27.62
N LEU A 45 36.89 12.93 27.38
CA LEU A 45 35.78 12.55 28.24
C LEU A 45 35.98 11.23 28.99
N GLY A 46 37.19 10.65 28.92
CA GLY A 46 37.53 9.41 29.64
C GLY A 46 36.97 8.15 28.98
N ASP A 47 37.54 7.02 29.39
CA ASP A 47 37.10 5.67 29.06
C ASP A 47 35.70 5.45 29.65
N PHE A 48 34.66 5.64 28.83
CA PHE A 48 33.26 5.46 29.20
C PHE A 48 32.85 3.98 29.37
N GLY A 49 33.82 3.08 29.61
CA GLY A 49 33.55 1.67 29.91
C GLY A 49 33.05 0.89 28.70
N ALA A 50 33.33 1.36 27.48
CA ALA A 50 33.07 0.58 26.29
C ALA A 50 34.16 -0.49 26.20
N ARG A 51 33.76 -1.76 26.30
CA ARG A 51 34.64 -2.91 26.13
C ARG A 51 35.37 -2.82 24.78
N ASP A 52 36.68 -3.07 24.79
CA ASP A 52 37.45 -3.19 23.55
C ASP A 52 36.89 -4.32 22.67
N PRO A 53 36.67 -4.08 21.37
CA PRO A 53 36.14 -5.11 20.46
C PRO A 53 37.15 -6.25 20.26
N PHE A 54 36.64 -7.48 20.16
CA PHE A 54 37.50 -8.66 19.91
C PHE A 54 38.08 -8.66 18.50
N PRO A 55 39.23 -9.34 18.28
CA PRO A 55 39.79 -9.54 16.95
C PRO A 55 38.76 -10.13 15.96
N ALA A 56 37.96 -11.11 16.40
CA ALA A 56 36.90 -11.72 15.59
C ALA A 56 35.73 -10.76 15.26
N GLU A 57 35.45 -9.79 16.13
CA GLU A 57 34.41 -8.77 15.89
C GLU A 57 34.86 -7.75 14.85
N ILE A 58 36.16 -7.41 14.85
CA ILE A 58 36.79 -6.53 13.86
C ILE A 58 36.82 -7.24 12.49
N GLU A 59 37.24 -8.50 12.45
CA GLU A 59 37.29 -9.31 11.22
C GLU A 59 35.90 -9.52 10.58
N SER A 60 34.87 -9.68 11.41
CA SER A 60 33.50 -9.89 10.93
C SER A 60 32.75 -8.61 10.57
N GLN A 61 33.35 -7.44 10.83
CA GLN A 61 32.72 -6.13 10.71
C GLN A 61 31.38 -6.06 11.45
N PHE A 62 31.29 -6.70 12.62
CA PHE A 62 30.04 -6.83 13.36
C PHE A 62 29.37 -5.48 13.59
N GLY A 63 30.14 -4.47 14.01
CA GLY A 63 29.64 -3.12 14.28
C GLY A 63 29.11 -2.37 13.06
N GLU A 64 29.53 -2.71 11.83
CA GLU A 64 29.08 -2.05 10.60
C GLU A 64 27.71 -2.54 10.14
N LYS A 65 27.33 -3.77 10.52
CA LYS A 65 26.03 -4.39 10.16
C LYS A 65 24.94 -4.15 11.20
N VAL A 66 25.29 -3.57 12.35
CA VAL A 66 24.32 -3.25 13.41
C VAL A 66 23.63 -1.94 13.08
N LEU A 67 22.31 -1.92 13.26
CA LEU A 67 21.50 -0.71 13.16
C LEU A 67 22.05 0.36 14.11
N GLY A 68 22.52 1.48 13.55
CA GLY A 68 23.08 2.61 14.32
C GLY A 68 24.56 2.89 14.09
N PHE A 69 25.24 2.19 13.17
CA PHE A 69 26.59 2.61 12.75
C PHE A 69 26.51 4.00 12.11
N ALA A 70 27.44 4.89 12.50
CA ALA A 70 27.38 6.31 12.14
C ALA A 70 27.42 6.59 10.62
N SER A 71 27.86 5.61 9.81
CA SER A 71 27.86 5.68 8.35
C SER A 71 26.88 4.71 7.67
N THR A 72 25.95 4.10 8.40
CA THR A 72 24.81 3.43 7.76
C THR A 72 23.89 4.51 7.19
N GLU A 73 23.85 4.65 5.86
CA GLU A 73 22.83 5.47 5.21
C GLU A 73 21.44 4.92 5.56
N HIS A 74 20.76 5.54 6.51
CA HIS A 74 19.37 5.26 6.82
C HIS A 74 18.48 5.71 5.65
N LYS A 75 18.33 4.85 4.63
CA LYS A 75 17.36 5.06 3.56
C LYS A 75 15.96 4.78 4.11
N ILE A 76 15.31 5.82 4.61
CA ILE A 76 13.87 5.79 4.87
C ILE A 76 13.21 5.66 3.50
N LEU A 77 12.88 4.43 3.12
CA LEU A 77 12.11 4.17 1.91
C LEU A 77 10.73 4.78 2.12
N ILE A 78 10.46 5.93 1.50
CA ILE A 78 9.11 6.45 1.40
C ILE A 78 8.33 5.39 0.61
N PRO A 79 7.22 4.86 1.15
CA PRO A 79 6.50 3.81 0.47
C PRO A 79 6.09 4.27 -0.93
N THR A 80 6.49 3.52 -1.97
CA THR A 80 6.10 3.76 -3.36
C THR A 80 4.58 3.78 -3.49
N ALA A 81 4.03 4.36 -4.56
CA ALA A 81 2.59 4.49 -4.80
C ALA A 81 1.75 3.20 -4.56
N SER A 82 2.34 2.01 -4.68
CA SER A 82 1.72 0.72 -4.36
C SER A 82 1.41 0.48 -2.88
N ALA A 83 2.05 1.23 -1.99
CA ALA A 83 1.78 1.30 -0.56
C ALA A 83 0.84 2.46 -0.17
N LEU A 84 0.38 3.25 -1.15
CA LEU A 84 -0.69 4.21 -0.91
C LEU A 84 -1.95 3.45 -0.49
N SER A 85 -2.68 4.05 0.45
CA SER A 85 -3.92 3.49 0.98
C SER A 85 -4.87 3.16 -0.16
N LEU A 86 -5.59 2.03 -0.09
CA LEU A 86 -6.64 1.67 -1.06
C LEU A 86 -7.63 2.83 -1.28
N ALA A 87 -7.87 3.63 -0.24
CA ALA A 87 -8.77 4.77 -0.29
C ALA A 87 -8.30 5.90 -1.24
N GLN A 88 -7.01 5.97 -1.58
CA GLN A 88 -6.45 6.94 -2.52
C GLN A 88 -6.49 6.44 -3.97
N GLN A 89 -6.85 5.18 -4.19
CA GLN A 89 -7.01 4.63 -5.53
C GLN A 89 -8.38 5.05 -6.11
N GLU A 90 -8.44 5.12 -7.44
CA GLU A 90 -9.68 5.37 -8.17
C GLU A 90 -10.26 4.09 -8.74
N CYS A 91 -11.60 4.03 -8.77
CA CYS A 91 -12.31 2.89 -9.32
C CYS A 91 -12.10 2.84 -10.84
N THR A 92 -11.59 1.72 -11.34
CA THR A 92 -11.46 1.50 -12.78
C THR A 92 -12.74 0.89 -13.35
N PRO A 93 -13.19 1.27 -14.55
CA PRO A 93 -14.38 0.67 -15.15
C PRO A 93 -14.22 -0.85 -15.30
N ILE A 94 -15.19 -1.60 -14.78
CA ILE A 94 -15.17 -3.07 -14.78
C ILE A 94 -15.83 -3.57 -16.06
N SER A 95 -15.16 -4.44 -16.80
CA SER A 95 -15.76 -5.18 -17.90
C SER A 95 -16.56 -6.38 -17.36
N PRO A 96 -17.73 -6.72 -17.91
CA PRO A 96 -18.54 -7.85 -17.45
C PRO A 96 -17.87 -9.23 -17.69
N SER A 97 -16.80 -9.29 -18.49
CA SER A 97 -16.00 -10.50 -18.72
C SER A 97 -14.86 -10.71 -17.71
N GLN A 98 -14.69 -9.80 -16.75
CA GLN A 98 -13.62 -9.88 -15.77
C GLN A 98 -13.94 -10.97 -14.73
N THR A 99 -12.95 -11.77 -14.38
CA THR A 99 -13.09 -12.79 -13.34
C THR A 99 -13.15 -12.16 -11.95
N PRO A 100 -14.01 -12.64 -11.05
CA PRO A 100 -14.04 -12.19 -9.66
C PRO A 100 -12.73 -12.51 -8.95
N LEU A 101 -12.43 -11.74 -7.90
CA LEU A 101 -11.25 -11.96 -7.06
C LEU A 101 -11.27 -13.34 -6.43
N SER A 102 -10.09 -13.96 -6.34
CA SER A 102 -9.92 -15.20 -5.59
C SER A 102 -10.09 -14.94 -4.08
N GLU A 103 -10.52 -15.95 -3.32
CA GLU A 103 -10.65 -15.84 -1.85
C GLU A 103 -9.30 -15.47 -1.19
N PHE A 104 -8.19 -15.97 -1.73
CA PHE A 104 -6.85 -15.65 -1.24
C PHE A 104 -6.53 -14.16 -1.40
N GLU A 105 -6.74 -13.60 -2.59
CA GLU A 105 -6.51 -12.17 -2.84
C GLU A 105 -7.48 -11.29 -2.04
N ALA A 106 -8.74 -11.71 -1.93
CA ALA A 106 -9.74 -11.02 -1.11
C ALA A 106 -9.30 -10.95 0.36
N LYS A 107 -8.72 -12.03 0.91
CA LYS A 107 -8.15 -12.02 2.27
C LYS A 107 -6.95 -11.09 2.40
N GLN A 108 -6.09 -11.00 1.40
CA GLN A 108 -4.96 -10.05 1.40
C GLN A 108 -5.44 -8.59 1.39
N LEU A 109 -6.47 -8.28 0.59
CA LEU A 109 -7.07 -6.95 0.52
C LEU A 109 -7.89 -6.62 1.78
N LEU A 110 -8.51 -7.60 2.41
CA LEU A 110 -9.26 -7.43 3.67
C LEU A 110 -8.36 -6.86 4.77
N LEU A 111 -7.06 -7.19 4.80
CA LEU A 111 -6.12 -6.64 5.78
C LEU A 111 -5.91 -5.13 5.65
N LYS A 112 -6.29 -4.54 4.51
CA LYS A 112 -6.15 -3.11 4.22
C LYS A 112 -7.42 -2.31 4.56
N VAL A 113 -8.53 -2.97 4.89
CA VAL A 113 -9.82 -2.36 5.24
C VAL A 113 -10.24 -2.80 6.63
N VAL A 114 -10.64 -1.85 7.48
CA VAL A 114 -10.85 -2.08 8.91
C VAL A 114 -12.33 -2.22 9.21
N GLY A 115 -12.72 -3.32 9.87
CA GLY A 115 -14.11 -3.54 10.28
C GLY A 115 -14.98 -4.24 9.23
N TRP A 116 -14.41 -4.53 8.06
CA TRP A 116 -15.04 -5.36 7.02
C TRP A 116 -14.81 -6.84 7.26
N LYS A 117 -15.73 -7.66 6.80
CA LYS A 117 -15.69 -9.12 6.84
C LYS A 117 -16.04 -9.68 5.47
N LEU A 118 -15.44 -10.81 5.12
CA LEU A 118 -15.85 -11.57 3.95
C LEU A 118 -17.01 -12.49 4.35
N ALA A 119 -18.11 -12.37 3.63
CA ALA A 119 -19.25 -13.26 3.70
C ALA A 119 -19.35 -14.03 2.37
N ASN A 120 -19.71 -15.30 2.44
CA ASN A 120 -20.00 -16.11 1.26
C ASN A 120 -21.50 -16.41 1.28
N ASP A 121 -22.21 -15.90 0.29
CA ASP A 121 -23.67 -16.01 0.16
C ASP A 121 -23.96 -16.67 -1.19
N ASP A 122 -24.51 -17.89 -1.16
CA ASP A 122 -24.80 -18.71 -2.35
C ASP A 122 -23.61 -18.90 -3.33
N GLY A 123 -22.38 -18.95 -2.81
CA GLY A 123 -21.17 -19.12 -3.61
C GLY A 123 -20.60 -17.81 -4.16
N VAL A 124 -21.23 -16.67 -3.84
CA VAL A 124 -20.76 -15.33 -4.16
C VAL A 124 -20.07 -14.73 -2.94
N LEU A 125 -18.81 -14.36 -3.10
CA LEU A 125 -18.10 -13.60 -2.08
C LEU A 125 -18.60 -12.16 -2.04
N LYS A 126 -18.83 -11.65 -0.82
CA LYS A 126 -19.29 -10.29 -0.54
C LYS A 126 -18.54 -9.69 0.63
N LEU A 127 -18.42 -8.37 0.64
CA LEU A 127 -17.87 -7.60 1.75
C LEU A 127 -19.01 -7.07 2.61
N GLN A 128 -18.92 -7.33 3.92
CA GLN A 128 -19.93 -6.91 4.89
C GLN A 128 -19.30 -6.10 6.01
N CYS A 129 -19.93 -4.98 6.37
CA CYS A 129 -19.59 -4.19 7.54
C CYS A 129 -20.84 -3.86 8.35
N THR A 130 -20.72 -3.82 9.67
CA THR A 130 -21.83 -3.48 10.56
C THR A 130 -21.37 -2.47 11.60
N TRP A 131 -22.03 -1.31 11.65
CA TRP A 131 -21.80 -0.27 12.65
C TRP A 131 -22.93 -0.27 13.68
N LYS A 132 -22.55 -0.22 14.96
CA LYS A 132 -23.48 -0.03 16.08
C LYS A 132 -23.51 1.45 16.45
N LEU A 133 -24.70 2.03 16.42
CA LEU A 133 -24.90 3.47 16.56
C LEU A 133 -25.71 3.78 17.83
N ARG A 134 -25.64 5.04 18.25
CA ARG A 134 -26.36 5.51 19.43
C ARG A 134 -27.87 5.56 19.17
N ASP A 135 -28.27 6.21 18.09
CA ASP A 135 -29.66 6.53 17.75
C ASP A 135 -29.95 6.29 16.26
N PHE A 136 -31.23 6.19 15.90
CA PHE A 136 -31.68 6.06 14.51
C PHE A 136 -31.20 7.24 13.63
N GLU A 137 -31.29 8.46 14.13
CA GLU A 137 -30.81 9.66 13.42
C GLU A 137 -29.31 9.60 13.11
N CYS A 138 -28.52 9.03 14.02
CA CYS A 138 -27.09 8.80 13.78
C CYS A 138 -26.85 7.80 12.63
N GLY A 139 -27.78 6.85 12.44
CA GLY A 139 -27.79 5.92 11.31
C GLY A 139 -28.00 6.62 9.98
N VAL A 140 -29.01 7.49 9.91
CA VAL A 140 -29.28 8.27 8.70
C VAL A 140 -28.11 9.19 8.36
N GLU A 141 -27.53 9.84 9.38
CA GLU A 141 -26.35 10.69 9.20
C GLU A 141 -25.14 9.89 8.68
N LEU A 142 -24.89 8.68 9.19
CA LEU A 142 -23.84 7.80 8.68
C LEU A 142 -24.05 7.46 7.20
N ILE A 143 -25.28 7.08 6.84
CA ILE A 143 -25.63 6.72 5.46
C ILE A 143 -25.42 7.91 4.52
N ASN A 144 -25.81 9.11 4.94
CA ASN A 144 -25.57 10.34 4.17
C ASN A 144 -24.07 10.62 3.97
N ARG A 145 -23.24 10.42 5.01
CA ARG A 145 -21.79 10.57 4.91
C ARG A 145 -21.18 9.55 3.95
N ILE A 146 -21.61 8.30 4.02
CA ILE A 146 -21.17 7.25 3.10
C ILE A 146 -21.60 7.59 1.67
N GLY A 147 -22.86 7.99 1.46
CA GLY A 147 -23.37 8.38 0.15
C GLY A 147 -22.49 9.44 -0.54
N LYS A 148 -22.09 10.48 0.20
CA LYS A 148 -21.20 11.55 -0.30
C LYS A 148 -19.81 11.04 -0.73
N VAL A 149 -19.27 10.03 -0.03
CA VAL A 149 -17.97 9.44 -0.35
C VAL A 149 -18.05 8.60 -1.63
N VAL A 150 -19.17 7.91 -1.81
CA VAL A 150 -19.31 6.95 -2.92
C VAL A 150 -19.82 7.59 -4.21
N GLU A 151 -20.53 8.72 -4.13
CA GLU A 151 -21.10 9.44 -5.29
C GLU A 151 -20.07 9.65 -6.41
N GLY A 152 -18.80 9.93 -6.09
CA GLY A 152 -17.72 10.12 -7.07
C GLY A 152 -17.12 8.83 -7.65
N THR A 153 -17.41 7.66 -7.09
CA THR A 153 -16.79 6.38 -7.50
C THR A 153 -17.65 5.53 -8.44
N GLY A 154 -18.92 5.88 -8.61
CA GLY A 154 -19.85 5.17 -9.50
C GLY A 154 -20.18 3.73 -9.06
N HIS A 155 -19.75 3.30 -7.87
CA HIS A 155 -19.94 1.95 -7.35
C HIS A 155 -20.59 2.00 -5.97
N LEU A 156 -21.93 2.09 -5.97
CA LEU A 156 -22.74 2.32 -4.79
C LEU A 156 -22.82 1.07 -3.89
N PRO A 157 -22.51 1.15 -2.59
CA PRO A 157 -22.78 0.08 -1.64
C PRO A 157 -24.28 -0.10 -1.46
N THR A 158 -24.66 -1.35 -1.22
CA THR A 158 -25.99 -1.65 -0.69
C THR A 158 -25.96 -1.41 0.81
N LEU A 159 -26.55 -0.30 1.25
CA LEU A 159 -26.67 0.03 2.67
C LEU A 159 -28.06 -0.35 3.18
N HIS A 160 -28.10 -1.17 4.21
CA HIS A 160 -29.31 -1.56 4.92
C HIS A 160 -29.28 -1.01 6.34
N GLN A 161 -30.20 -0.10 6.66
CA GLN A 161 -30.45 0.33 8.03
C GLN A 161 -31.46 -0.63 8.68
N LEU A 162 -31.12 -1.18 9.85
CA LEU A 162 -32.00 -2.09 10.57
C LEU A 162 -32.74 -1.32 11.67
N GLU A 163 -33.98 -0.90 11.40
CA GLU A 163 -34.79 0.00 12.24
C GLU A 163 -34.89 -0.44 13.71
N GLN A 164 -34.90 -1.74 13.98
CA GLN A 164 -35.09 -2.28 15.34
C GLN A 164 -33.82 -2.39 16.18
N SER A 165 -32.62 -2.15 15.60
CA SER A 165 -31.36 -2.53 16.28
C SER A 165 -30.29 -1.44 16.36
N ASN A 166 -30.62 -0.19 16.00
CA ASN A 166 -29.66 0.94 15.92
C ASN A 166 -28.35 0.55 15.22
N GLN A 167 -28.46 -0.29 14.19
CA GLN A 167 -27.34 -0.81 13.43
C GLN A 167 -27.51 -0.51 11.96
N VAL A 168 -26.40 -0.14 11.34
CA VAL A 168 -26.29 0.02 9.89
C VAL A 168 -25.42 -1.11 9.39
N HIS A 169 -25.92 -1.83 8.39
CA HIS A 169 -25.23 -2.87 7.68
C HIS A 169 -24.89 -2.38 6.27
N ALA A 170 -23.62 -2.45 5.89
CA ALA A 170 -23.20 -2.25 4.51
C ALA A 170 -22.81 -3.58 3.89
N GLU A 171 -23.29 -3.80 2.67
CA GLU A 171 -22.87 -4.89 1.80
C GLU A 171 -22.31 -4.32 0.50
N LEU A 172 -21.12 -4.81 0.13
CA LEU A 172 -20.41 -4.44 -1.09
C LEU A 172 -20.09 -5.70 -1.89
N TRP A 173 -20.48 -5.67 -3.16
CA TRP A 173 -20.12 -6.65 -4.17
C TRP A 173 -20.43 -6.06 -5.56
N THR A 174 -19.83 -6.65 -6.59
CA THR A 174 -20.05 -6.25 -7.97
C THR A 174 -20.95 -7.27 -8.68
N PRO A 175 -22.24 -6.94 -8.95
CA PRO A 175 -23.14 -7.89 -9.60
C PRO A 175 -22.76 -8.24 -11.03
N SER A 176 -22.10 -7.34 -11.75
CA SER A 176 -21.71 -7.54 -13.14
C SER A 176 -20.69 -8.65 -13.35
N ILE A 177 -19.88 -8.98 -12.34
CA ILE A 177 -18.89 -10.07 -12.37
C ILE A 177 -19.30 -11.27 -11.51
N GLY A 178 -20.42 -11.17 -10.79
CA GLY A 178 -20.89 -12.21 -9.88
C GLY A 178 -19.98 -12.44 -8.66
N GLY A 179 -19.34 -11.39 -8.13
CA GLY A 179 -18.41 -11.50 -7.00
C GLY A 179 -17.74 -10.20 -6.60
N LEU A 180 -16.66 -10.32 -5.83
CA LEU A 180 -15.84 -9.18 -5.39
C LEU A 180 -14.87 -8.73 -6.48
N SER A 181 -14.76 -7.41 -6.62
CA SER A 181 -13.78 -6.72 -7.43
C SER A 181 -12.82 -5.92 -6.54
N VAL A 182 -11.71 -5.46 -7.11
CA VAL A 182 -10.80 -4.55 -6.40
C VAL A 182 -11.51 -3.23 -6.07
N ASN A 183 -12.44 -2.78 -6.90
CA ASN A 183 -13.20 -1.55 -6.67
C ASN A 183 -14.04 -1.63 -5.39
N ASP A 184 -14.60 -2.81 -5.07
CA ASP A 184 -15.33 -3.01 -3.81
C ASP A 184 -14.43 -2.71 -2.60
N PHE A 185 -13.17 -3.15 -2.64
CA PHE A 185 -12.19 -2.87 -1.59
C PHE A 185 -11.73 -1.40 -1.56
N ILE A 186 -11.66 -0.74 -2.72
CA ILE A 186 -11.36 0.70 -2.81
C ILE A 186 -12.50 1.50 -2.15
N VAL A 187 -13.75 1.19 -2.48
CA VAL A 187 -14.93 1.84 -1.88
C VAL A 187 -14.98 1.56 -0.38
N ALA A 188 -14.76 0.31 0.05
CA ALA A 188 -14.67 -0.04 1.47
C ALA A 188 -13.60 0.80 2.20
N ALA A 189 -12.41 0.94 1.62
CA ALA A 189 -11.35 1.75 2.19
C ALA A 189 -11.70 3.25 2.25
N LYS A 190 -12.43 3.78 1.26
CA LYS A 190 -12.94 5.16 1.28
C LYS A 190 -13.99 5.35 2.39
N ILE A 191 -14.86 4.37 2.61
CA ILE A 191 -15.84 4.37 3.70
C ILE A 191 -15.15 4.36 5.07
N ASP A 192 -14.04 3.63 5.23
CA ASP A 192 -13.29 3.59 6.49
C ASP A 192 -12.75 4.96 6.93
N GLN A 193 -12.57 5.90 5.99
CA GLN A 193 -12.17 7.28 6.31
C GLN A 193 -13.31 8.12 6.87
N VAL A 194 -14.56 7.67 6.77
CA VAL A 194 -15.70 8.37 7.33
C VAL A 194 -15.60 8.36 8.85
N LYS A 195 -15.66 9.55 9.44
CA LYS A 195 -15.64 9.71 10.89
C LYS A 195 -16.91 9.08 11.49
N THR A 196 -16.73 8.04 12.30
CA THR A 196 -17.79 7.31 13.01
C THR A 196 -17.80 7.56 14.53
N SER A 197 -16.73 8.15 15.07
CA SER A 197 -16.53 8.32 16.53
C SER A 197 -17.64 9.09 17.26
N ASP A 198 -18.33 9.99 16.56
CA ASP A 198 -19.41 10.84 17.07
C ASP A 198 -20.77 10.14 17.07
N LEU A 199 -20.91 9.09 16.25
CA LEU A 199 -22.17 8.36 16.01
C LEU A 199 -22.29 7.08 16.86
N ILE A 200 -21.18 6.59 17.38
CA ILE A 200 -21.09 5.37 18.20
C ILE A 200 -21.55 5.67 19.65
N PRO A 201 -22.23 4.73 20.35
CA PRO A 201 -22.57 4.89 21.76
C PRO A 201 -21.35 5.15 22.63
N ARG A 202 -21.39 6.18 23.48
CA ARG A 202 -20.31 6.44 24.44
C ARG A 202 -20.27 5.33 25.48
N LYS A 203 -19.12 4.65 25.62
CA LYS A 203 -18.89 3.74 26.75
C LYS A 203 -18.80 4.57 28.02
N ARG A 204 -19.67 4.28 28.99
CA ARG A 204 -19.56 4.87 30.33
C ARG A 204 -18.34 4.22 30.99
N VAL A 205 -17.33 5.02 31.34
CA VAL A 205 -16.21 4.55 32.16
C VAL A 205 -16.65 4.79 33.59
N TRP A 206 -16.99 3.71 34.30
CA TRP A 206 -17.16 3.77 35.75
C TRP A 206 -15.75 3.83 36.35
N ALA A 207 -15.47 4.89 37.10
CA ALA A 207 -14.26 5.08 37.90
C ALA A 207 -14.63 4.91 39.38
#